data_AF-A0A7C6HS96-F1
#
_entry.id   AF-A0A7C6HS96-F1
#
_cell.length_a   1.000
_cell.length_b   1.000
_cell.length_c   1.000
_cell.angle_alpha   90.00
_cell.angle_beta   90.00
_cell.angle_gamma   90.00
#
_symmetry.space_group_name_H-M   'P 1'
#
loop_
_entity.id
_entity.type
_entity.pdbx_description
1 polymer ?
#
loop_
_entity_poly.entity_id
_entity_poly.type
_entity_poly.pdbx_seq_one_letter_code
_entity_poly.pdbx_strand_id
1 'polypeptide(L)'
;MITSGSPPFSTGSSSTSHAGDSQRVRDHTEGVLVTDTLVRSYDLSDRERLNALFTRAGADSPSGELWGHPASERTIYLDPYLRLDPRSVFLAEVGGELVGYLTGCLDSSELPSEDERMKRAITEHRLMRRPRVIGFFARAAFDLAWTRLRRQEVVSGDFADPDWPAHLHINVAPEARGTGAAEALMAAWFDRLSEAGSPGCHLQTLVENARAVRFFERMGFRPHGTTPLVPGIRYQGARVHQLTMVRP
;
A
#
# COMPACT_ATOMS: atom_id res chain seq x y z
N MET A 1 82.13 -7.67 3.47
CA MET A 1 81.48 -6.79 2.49
C MET A 1 81.47 -5.39 3.12
N ILE A 2 82.35 -4.44 2.78
CA ILE A 2 83.03 -4.17 1.48
C ILE A 2 81.96 -3.96 0.39
N THR A 3 81.75 -2.83 -0.29
CA THR A 3 81.95 -1.36 -0.15
C THR A 3 81.83 -0.80 -1.58
N SER A 4 81.48 0.49 -1.74
CA SER A 4 81.77 1.37 -2.92
C SER A 4 81.25 1.00 -4.34
N GLY A 5 80.71 1.99 -5.06
CA GLY A 5 80.46 1.89 -6.52
C GLY A 5 79.60 3.02 -7.13
N SER A 6 80.21 4.14 -7.55
CA SER A 6 79.56 5.30 -8.23
C SER A 6 80.65 6.14 -8.95
N PRO A 7 80.34 7.13 -9.83
CA PRO A 7 79.04 7.60 -10.34
C PRO A 7 78.81 7.13 -11.81
N PRO A 8 78.80 7.89 -12.95
CA PRO A 8 79.14 9.31 -13.24
C PRO A 8 77.99 10.15 -13.87
N PHE A 9 78.36 11.25 -14.54
CA PHE A 9 77.59 12.29 -15.25
C PHE A 9 76.91 11.80 -16.58
N SER A 10 76.00 12.52 -17.26
CA SER A 10 75.86 13.99 -17.36
C SER A 10 74.50 14.54 -17.86
N THR A 11 74.13 15.74 -17.36
CA THR A 11 73.39 16.87 -17.98
C THR A 11 72.28 16.66 -19.02
N GLY A 12 71.11 17.28 -18.79
CA GLY A 12 70.05 17.45 -19.81
C GLY A 12 68.88 18.34 -19.39
N SER A 13 69.10 19.65 -19.16
CA SER A 13 68.06 20.60 -18.75
C SER A 13 67.54 21.45 -19.91
N SER A 14 66.23 21.41 -20.18
CA SER A 14 65.51 22.42 -20.97
C SER A 14 64.04 22.47 -20.54
N SER A 15 63.56 23.66 -20.19
CA SER A 15 62.17 23.95 -19.82
C SER A 15 61.44 24.66 -20.95
N THR A 16 60.21 24.23 -21.25
CA THR A 16 59.24 25.07 -21.97
C THR A 16 57.84 24.82 -21.43
N SER A 17 57.24 25.86 -20.86
CA SER A 17 55.82 25.88 -20.51
C SER A 17 54.99 26.32 -21.71
N HIS A 18 53.81 25.73 -21.88
CA HIS A 18 52.65 26.38 -22.51
C HIS A 18 51.38 25.80 -21.91
N ALA A 19 50.46 26.68 -21.52
CA ALA A 19 49.10 26.31 -21.13
C ALA A 19 48.16 26.58 -22.32
N GLY A 20 47.19 25.70 -22.55
CA GLY A 20 46.20 25.84 -23.60
C GLY A 20 44.96 25.02 -23.27
N ASP A 21 43.86 25.70 -22.98
CA ASP A 21 42.55 25.08 -22.70
C ASP A 21 41.85 24.67 -24.00
N SER A 22 41.34 23.42 -24.08
CA SER A 22 40.15 23.13 -24.88
C SER A 22 39.38 21.89 -24.39
N GLN A 23 38.23 22.13 -23.77
CA GLN A 23 36.94 21.46 -24.06
C GLN A 23 36.87 19.91 -24.15
N ARG A 24 36.19 19.35 -23.12
CA ARG A 24 35.07 18.38 -23.23
C ARG A 24 35.07 17.37 -24.40
N VAL A 25 35.26 16.09 -24.04
CA VAL A 25 34.18 15.10 -24.27
C VAL A 25 33.76 14.59 -22.89
N ARG A 26 32.48 14.75 -22.55
CA ARG A 26 31.87 14.03 -21.43
C ARG A 26 31.16 12.83 -22.03
N ASP A 27 31.63 11.64 -21.75
CA ASP A 27 30.90 10.43 -22.11
C ASP A 27 29.72 10.28 -21.14
N HIS A 28 28.59 10.90 -21.53
CA HIS A 28 27.36 10.86 -20.76
C HIS A 28 26.66 9.53 -21.01
N THR A 29 27.12 8.49 -20.31
CA THR A 29 26.33 7.25 -20.14
C THR A 29 25.07 7.61 -19.36
N GLU A 30 23.99 7.92 -20.08
CA GLU A 30 22.65 8.09 -19.51
C GLU A 30 22.15 6.73 -19.01
N GLY A 31 22.59 6.37 -17.80
CA GLY A 31 21.99 5.31 -17.03
C GLY A 31 20.54 5.67 -16.75
N VAL A 32 19.63 5.10 -17.54
CA VAL A 32 18.18 5.22 -17.32
C VAL A 32 17.90 4.75 -15.90
N LEU A 33 17.44 5.67 -15.04
CA LEU A 33 16.98 5.36 -13.70
C LEU A 33 15.69 4.55 -13.78
N VAL A 34 15.83 3.22 -13.95
CA VAL A 34 14.78 2.26 -13.66
C VAL A 34 14.31 2.54 -12.24
N THR A 35 13.02 2.82 -12.08
CA THR A 35 12.48 3.54 -10.91
C THR A 35 12.84 2.92 -9.58
N ASP A 36 13.84 3.51 -8.91
CA ASP A 36 14.20 3.13 -7.56
C ASP A 36 13.01 3.37 -6.63
N THR A 37 12.63 2.30 -5.93
CA THR A 37 11.39 2.18 -5.17
C THR A 37 11.78 1.91 -3.74
N LEU A 38 11.87 2.98 -2.95
CA LEU A 38 12.20 2.90 -1.54
C LEU A 38 10.95 2.47 -0.76
N VAL A 39 11.06 1.38 0.00
CA VAL A 39 10.07 1.02 1.01
C VAL A 39 10.68 1.17 2.40
N ARG A 40 9.91 1.78 3.31
CA ARG A 40 10.31 2.04 4.70
C ARG A 40 9.10 2.01 5.63
N SER A 41 9.32 1.83 6.93
CA SER A 41 8.26 1.99 7.93
C SER A 41 7.76 3.43 8.00
N TYR A 42 6.51 3.59 8.43
CA TYR A 42 5.87 4.87 8.73
C TYR A 42 6.49 5.54 9.96
N ASP A 43 6.75 6.85 9.88
CA ASP A 43 7.01 7.71 11.05
C ASP A 43 5.84 8.70 11.29
N LEU A 44 5.71 9.21 12.51
CA LEU A 44 4.69 10.19 12.89
C LEU A 44 4.75 11.49 12.04
N SER A 45 5.91 11.85 11.51
CA SER A 45 6.08 12.99 10.59
C SER A 45 5.43 12.77 9.21
N ASP A 46 5.29 11.52 8.74
CA ASP A 46 4.65 11.21 7.46
C ASP A 46 3.14 11.42 7.48
N ARG A 47 2.51 11.59 8.65
CA ARG A 47 1.05 11.59 8.82
C ARG A 47 0.32 12.54 7.85
N GLU A 48 0.88 13.71 7.54
CA GLU A 48 0.28 14.64 6.58
C GLU A 48 0.43 14.18 5.12
N ARG A 49 1.62 13.72 4.72
CA ARG A 49 1.88 13.13 3.39
C ARG A 49 1.01 11.89 3.15
N LEU A 50 0.87 11.05 4.17
CA LEU A 50 0.03 9.85 4.15
C LEU A 50 -1.47 10.17 4.12
N ASN A 51 -1.92 11.25 4.76
CA ASN A 51 -3.30 11.74 4.63
C ASN A 51 -3.65 12.17 3.20
N ALA A 52 -2.71 12.87 2.53
CA ALA A 52 -2.85 13.23 1.12
C ALA A 52 -2.85 11.98 0.23
N LEU A 53 -1.92 11.04 0.48
CA LEU A 53 -1.86 9.77 -0.26
C LEU A 53 -3.10 8.90 -0.05
N PHE A 54 -3.67 8.81 1.16
CA PHE A 54 -4.90 8.05 1.43
C PHE A 54 -6.03 8.47 0.47
N THR A 55 -6.22 9.78 0.32
CA THR A 55 -7.23 10.35 -0.59
C THR A 55 -6.86 10.12 -2.06
N ARG A 56 -5.58 10.29 -2.43
CA ARG A 56 -5.07 10.10 -3.80
C ARG A 56 -5.13 8.65 -4.29
N ALA A 57 -4.77 7.69 -3.44
CA ALA A 57 -4.69 6.28 -3.80
C ALA A 57 -6.06 5.58 -3.87
N GLY A 58 -7.06 6.10 -3.16
CA GLY A 58 -8.46 5.68 -3.32
C GLY A 58 -9.09 6.07 -4.67
N ALA A 59 -8.49 7.02 -5.40
CA ALA A 59 -8.99 7.44 -6.71
C ALA A 59 -9.00 6.28 -7.72
N ASP A 60 -10.13 6.18 -8.43
CA ASP A 60 -10.46 5.11 -9.39
C ASP A 60 -10.31 3.68 -8.84
N SER A 61 -10.31 3.48 -7.52
CA SER A 61 -10.27 2.16 -6.92
C SER A 61 -11.59 1.41 -7.17
N PRO A 62 -11.56 0.15 -7.62
CA PRO A 62 -12.77 -0.67 -7.73
C PRO A 62 -13.48 -0.93 -6.40
N SER A 63 -12.83 -0.71 -5.25
CA SER A 63 -13.49 -0.69 -3.92
C SER A 63 -14.61 0.35 -3.82
N GLY A 64 -14.56 1.39 -4.65
CA GLY A 64 -15.48 2.53 -4.61
C GLY A 64 -15.18 3.52 -3.48
N GLU A 65 -15.81 4.70 -3.56
CA GLU A 65 -16.05 5.54 -2.39
C GLU A 65 -17.09 4.84 -1.51
N LEU A 66 -16.86 4.75 -0.19
CA LEU A 66 -17.85 4.24 0.76
C LEU A 66 -19.08 5.18 0.79
N TRP A 67 -18.84 6.45 1.11
CA TRP A 67 -19.89 7.48 1.10
C TRP A 67 -19.39 8.87 0.69
N GLY A 68 -18.14 8.97 0.23
CA GLY A 68 -17.53 10.21 -0.26
C GLY A 68 -17.13 11.14 0.87
N HIS A 69 -16.53 10.60 1.94
CA HIS A 69 -15.98 11.41 3.04
C HIS A 69 -14.64 10.80 3.54
N PRO A 70 -13.52 11.15 2.89
CA PRO A 70 -12.21 10.54 3.15
C PRO A 70 -11.77 10.58 4.62
N ALA A 71 -12.07 11.65 5.35
CA ALA A 71 -11.67 11.78 6.76
C ALA A 71 -12.34 10.74 7.69
N SER A 72 -13.54 10.25 7.34
CA SER A 72 -14.20 9.15 8.08
C SER A 72 -13.82 7.77 7.57
N GLU A 73 -13.56 7.65 6.26
CA GLU A 73 -13.09 6.40 5.65
C GLU A 73 -11.68 6.06 6.18
N ARG A 74 -10.84 7.08 6.40
CA ARG A 74 -9.57 6.98 7.12
C ARG A 74 -9.72 6.49 8.56
N THR A 75 -10.77 6.92 9.27
CA THR A 75 -11.08 6.46 10.64
C THR A 75 -11.42 4.97 10.71
N ILE A 76 -11.76 4.34 9.58
CA ILE A 76 -12.02 2.90 9.46
C ILE A 76 -10.77 2.15 8.98
N TYR A 77 -10.16 2.60 7.88
CA TYR A 77 -9.15 1.81 7.14
C TYR A 77 -7.69 2.25 7.31
N LEU A 78 -7.39 3.31 8.09
CA LEU A 78 -6.01 3.77 8.33
C LEU A 78 -5.72 4.21 9.78
N ASP A 79 -6.52 5.11 10.37
CA ASP A 79 -6.31 5.65 11.72
C ASP A 79 -6.17 4.57 12.83
N PRO A 80 -6.85 3.40 12.77
CA PRO A 80 -6.63 2.32 13.73
C PRO A 80 -5.21 1.73 13.67
N TYR A 81 -4.70 1.46 12.46
CA TYR A 81 -3.40 0.84 12.21
C TYR A 81 -2.25 1.74 12.66
N LEU A 82 -2.32 3.04 12.33
CA LEU A 82 -1.34 4.05 12.75
C LEU A 82 -1.23 4.22 14.28
N ARG A 83 -2.24 3.77 15.03
CA ARG A 83 -2.31 3.86 16.49
C ARG A 83 -1.94 2.56 17.20
N LEU A 84 -2.23 1.40 16.62
CA LEU A 84 -2.12 0.10 17.29
C LEU A 84 -0.80 -0.63 16.98
N ASP A 85 -0.43 -0.79 15.70
CA ASP A 85 0.91 -1.29 15.33
C ASP A 85 1.49 -0.49 14.15
N PRO A 86 1.95 0.77 14.37
CA PRO A 86 2.57 1.58 13.33
C PRO A 86 3.83 0.95 12.71
N ARG A 87 4.45 -0.05 13.36
CA ARG A 87 5.58 -0.84 12.81
C ARG A 87 5.16 -1.74 11.64
N SER A 88 3.88 -2.12 11.59
CA SER A 88 3.26 -2.87 10.50
C SER A 88 2.63 -1.93 9.45
N VAL A 89 3.02 -0.66 9.43
CA VAL A 89 2.64 0.31 8.40
C VAL A 89 3.86 0.70 7.58
N PHE A 90 3.80 0.43 6.29
CA PHE A 90 4.89 0.62 5.34
C PHE A 90 4.51 1.64 4.27
N LEU A 91 5.49 2.42 3.85
CA LEU A 91 5.38 3.51 2.89
C LEU A 91 6.29 3.22 1.69
N ALA A 92 5.78 3.46 0.48
CA ALA A 92 6.54 3.34 -0.77
C ALA A 92 6.74 4.73 -1.40
N GLU A 93 8.01 5.08 -1.61
CA GLU A 93 8.45 6.30 -2.26
C GLU A 93 9.12 5.96 -3.59
N VAL A 94 8.74 6.65 -4.67
CA VAL A 94 9.32 6.50 -6.01
C VAL A 94 9.81 7.87 -6.47
N GLY A 95 11.11 8.00 -6.72
CA GLY A 95 11.72 9.30 -7.02
C GLY A 95 11.59 10.33 -5.90
N GLY A 96 11.39 9.89 -4.65
CA GLY A 96 11.14 10.74 -3.47
C GLY A 96 9.66 11.07 -3.21
N GLU A 97 8.77 10.80 -4.15
CA GLU A 97 7.33 11.03 -3.98
C GLU A 97 6.64 9.86 -3.27
N LEU A 98 5.81 10.16 -2.27
CA LEU A 98 5.09 9.15 -1.48
C LEU A 98 3.86 8.65 -2.25
N VAL A 99 3.97 7.45 -2.84
CA VAL A 99 3.03 6.93 -3.85
C VAL A 99 2.29 5.65 -3.43
N GLY A 100 2.74 4.95 -2.40
CA GLY A 100 2.06 3.75 -1.90
C GLY A 100 2.12 3.63 -0.38
N TYR A 101 1.15 2.92 0.19
CA TYR A 101 1.19 2.47 1.57
C TYR A 101 0.57 1.08 1.74
N LEU A 102 1.05 0.36 2.74
CA LEU A 102 0.43 -0.86 3.27
C LEU A 102 0.20 -0.64 4.77
N THR A 103 -1.02 -0.88 5.25
CA THR A 103 -1.32 -1.06 6.67
C THR A 103 -1.48 -2.54 6.95
N GLY A 104 -0.88 -3.02 8.03
CA GLY A 104 -0.97 -4.41 8.48
C GLY A 104 -1.27 -4.52 9.96
N CYS A 105 -1.79 -5.68 10.37
CA CYS A 105 -2.00 -6.07 11.75
C CYS A 105 -1.67 -7.55 11.91
N LEU A 106 -0.97 -7.94 12.98
CA LEU A 106 -0.49 -9.32 13.18
C LEU A 106 -1.56 -10.26 13.78
N ASP A 107 -2.50 -9.72 14.55
CA ASP A 107 -3.67 -10.43 15.05
C ASP A 107 -4.90 -9.55 14.89
N SER A 108 -5.80 -9.96 14.01
CA SER A 108 -7.03 -9.23 13.66
C SER A 108 -7.95 -9.00 14.86
N SER A 109 -7.82 -9.77 15.94
CA SER A 109 -8.60 -9.60 17.17
C SER A 109 -8.13 -8.45 18.07
N GLU A 110 -6.93 -7.89 17.85
CA GLU A 110 -6.47 -6.66 18.50
C GLU A 110 -7.15 -5.39 17.94
N LEU A 111 -7.74 -5.49 16.75
CA LEU A 111 -8.47 -4.39 16.10
C LEU A 111 -9.96 -4.41 16.47
N PRO A 112 -10.57 -3.25 16.79
CA PRO A 112 -12.02 -3.13 16.85
C PRO A 112 -12.64 -3.51 15.50
N SER A 113 -13.77 -4.22 15.54
CA SER A 113 -14.47 -4.71 14.33
C SER A 113 -14.76 -3.57 13.35
N GLU A 114 -14.83 -3.87 12.05
CA GLU A 114 -15.25 -2.89 11.04
C GLU A 114 -16.58 -2.25 11.42
N ASP A 115 -17.51 -3.03 11.98
CA ASP A 115 -18.82 -2.55 12.43
C ASP A 115 -18.71 -1.51 13.58
N GLU A 116 -17.74 -1.64 14.49
CA GLU A 116 -17.43 -0.63 15.52
C GLU A 116 -16.65 0.58 14.97
N ARG A 117 -15.69 0.34 14.07
CA ARG A 117 -14.96 1.39 13.34
C ARG A 117 -15.93 2.26 12.53
N MET A 118 -16.92 1.64 11.90
CA MET A 118 -18.02 2.26 11.16
C MET A 118 -18.91 3.12 12.07
N LYS A 119 -19.42 2.56 13.19
CA LYS A 119 -20.23 3.29 14.18
C LYS A 119 -19.49 4.50 14.78
N ARG A 120 -18.20 4.33 15.07
CA ARG A 120 -17.29 5.39 15.50
C ARG A 120 -17.22 6.50 14.45
N ALA A 121 -16.88 6.15 13.21
CA ALA A 121 -16.71 7.10 12.11
C ALA A 121 -18.01 7.88 11.80
N ILE A 122 -19.17 7.24 11.84
CA ILE A 122 -20.49 7.88 11.70
C ILE A 122 -20.71 8.94 12.80
N THR A 123 -20.33 8.62 14.03
CA THR A 123 -20.55 9.45 15.22
C THR A 123 -19.58 10.64 15.28
N GLU A 124 -18.28 10.37 15.21
CA GLU A 124 -17.21 11.37 15.31
C GLU A 124 -17.33 12.43 14.18
N HIS A 125 -17.58 11.98 12.95
CA HIS A 125 -17.72 12.86 11.78
C HIS A 125 -19.17 13.32 11.52
N ARG A 126 -20.12 13.01 12.42
CA ARG A 126 -21.55 13.42 12.37
C ARG A 126 -22.25 13.10 11.04
N LEU A 127 -21.92 11.96 10.44
CA LEU A 127 -22.18 11.67 9.02
C LEU A 127 -23.67 11.63 8.64
N MET A 128 -24.56 11.30 9.57
CA MET A 128 -26.01 11.28 9.35
C MET A 128 -26.62 12.64 8.98
N ARG A 129 -25.86 13.74 9.05
CA ARG A 129 -26.25 15.07 8.56
C ARG A 129 -25.99 15.28 7.06
N ARG A 130 -25.40 14.31 6.34
CA ARG A 130 -24.98 14.47 4.93
C ARG A 130 -25.87 13.67 3.96
N PRO A 131 -26.50 14.29 2.95
CA PRO A 131 -27.37 13.59 1.99
C PRO A 131 -26.71 12.42 1.24
N ARG A 132 -25.41 12.52 0.87
CA ARG A 132 -24.67 11.41 0.20
C ARG A 132 -24.60 10.16 1.09
N VAL A 133 -24.38 10.34 2.40
CA VAL A 133 -24.32 9.25 3.39
C VAL A 133 -25.70 8.62 3.60
N ILE A 134 -26.76 9.43 3.71
CA ILE A 134 -28.14 8.94 3.80
C ILE A 134 -28.50 8.12 2.55
N GLY A 135 -28.11 8.59 1.36
CA GLY A 135 -28.28 7.87 0.09
C GLY A 135 -27.50 6.56 0.01
N PHE A 136 -26.31 6.49 0.62
CA PHE A 136 -25.57 5.22 0.77
C PHE A 136 -26.33 4.23 1.65
N PHE A 137 -26.73 4.63 2.88
CA PHE A 137 -27.43 3.71 3.79
C PHE A 137 -28.80 3.26 3.26
N ALA A 138 -29.54 4.12 2.56
CA ALA A 138 -30.76 3.72 1.87
C ALA A 138 -30.51 2.66 0.79
N ARG A 139 -29.39 2.78 0.05
CA ARG A 139 -28.98 1.78 -0.95
C ARG A 139 -28.54 0.47 -0.29
N ALA A 140 -27.77 0.53 0.79
CA ALA A 140 -27.35 -0.63 1.57
C ALA A 140 -28.57 -1.38 2.15
N ALA A 141 -29.54 -0.67 2.71
CA ALA A 141 -30.79 -1.26 3.21
C ALA A 141 -31.60 -1.94 2.09
N PHE A 142 -31.67 -1.34 0.90
CA PHE A 142 -32.31 -1.96 -0.27
C PHE A 142 -31.59 -3.23 -0.75
N ASP A 143 -30.26 -3.23 -0.76
CA ASP A 143 -29.46 -4.41 -1.08
C ASP A 143 -29.65 -5.54 -0.05
N LEU A 144 -29.65 -5.20 1.23
CA LEU A 144 -29.95 -6.08 2.36
C LEU A 144 -31.37 -6.67 2.31
N ALA A 145 -32.35 -5.95 1.75
CA ALA A 145 -33.71 -6.44 1.55
C ALA A 145 -33.81 -7.35 0.30
N TRP A 146 -33.24 -6.91 -0.82
CA TRP A 146 -33.20 -7.65 -2.09
C TRP A 146 -32.57 -9.03 -1.93
N THR A 147 -31.44 -9.10 -1.23
CA THR A 147 -30.61 -10.31 -1.15
C THR A 147 -31.22 -11.33 -0.18
N ARG A 148 -31.87 -10.87 0.89
CA ARG A 148 -32.76 -11.72 1.73
C ARG A 148 -33.93 -12.29 0.94
N LEU A 149 -34.62 -11.47 0.13
CA LEU A 149 -35.71 -11.95 -0.74
C LEU A 149 -35.23 -13.02 -1.73
N ARG A 150 -33.97 -12.93 -2.18
CA ARG A 150 -33.32 -13.93 -3.07
C ARG A 150 -32.73 -15.14 -2.34
N ARG A 151 -32.80 -15.20 -1.00
CA ARG A 151 -32.12 -16.22 -0.15
C ARG A 151 -30.61 -16.33 -0.43
N GLN A 152 -29.98 -15.22 -0.80
CA GLN A 152 -28.54 -15.09 -1.01
C GLN A 152 -27.87 -14.61 0.29
N GLU A 153 -26.58 -14.91 0.42
CA GLU A 153 -25.80 -14.55 1.62
C GLU A 153 -25.47 -13.05 1.66
N VAL A 154 -25.55 -12.46 2.87
CA VAL A 154 -25.13 -11.08 3.15
C VAL A 154 -24.32 -11.05 4.44
N VAL A 155 -23.05 -11.44 4.33
CA VAL A 155 -22.07 -11.39 5.42
C VAL A 155 -20.75 -10.81 4.90
N SER A 156 -20.82 -9.60 4.32
CA SER A 156 -19.62 -8.77 4.12
C SER A 156 -19.21 -8.16 5.46
N GLY A 157 -17.91 -8.18 5.79
CA GLY A 157 -17.36 -7.76 7.08
C GLY A 157 -16.03 -8.44 7.40
N ASP A 158 -15.51 -8.21 8.62
CA ASP A 158 -14.21 -8.73 9.09
C ASP A 158 -14.13 -10.26 8.93
N PHE A 159 -12.93 -10.76 8.63
CA PHE A 159 -12.61 -12.20 8.60
C PHE A 159 -11.69 -12.52 9.79
N ALA A 160 -11.96 -13.64 10.46
CA ALA A 160 -11.20 -14.09 11.62
C ALA A 160 -11.04 -15.61 11.56
N ASP A 161 -9.79 -16.07 11.42
CA ASP A 161 -9.42 -17.47 11.32
C ASP A 161 -8.04 -17.67 11.98
N PRO A 162 -7.86 -18.61 12.92
CA PRO A 162 -6.57 -18.87 13.57
C PRO A 162 -5.43 -19.28 12.61
N ASP A 163 -5.73 -19.79 11.42
CA ASP A 163 -4.71 -20.11 10.40
C ASP A 163 -4.20 -18.84 9.67
N TRP A 164 -4.97 -17.75 9.68
CA TRP A 164 -4.64 -16.47 9.02
C TRP A 164 -4.94 -15.25 9.91
N PRO A 165 -4.34 -15.17 11.12
CA PRO A 165 -4.69 -14.16 12.11
C PRO A 165 -4.28 -12.75 11.68
N ALA A 166 -3.20 -12.62 10.90
CA ALA A 166 -2.73 -11.33 10.40
C ALA A 166 -3.53 -10.85 9.18
N HIS A 167 -3.62 -9.54 8.96
CA HIS A 167 -4.21 -8.98 7.74
C HIS A 167 -3.53 -7.71 7.24
N LEU A 168 -3.80 -7.35 5.99
CA LEU A 168 -3.29 -6.14 5.34
C LEU A 168 -4.35 -5.39 4.52
N HIS A 169 -4.15 -4.08 4.38
CA HIS A 169 -4.70 -3.27 3.28
C HIS A 169 -3.54 -2.58 2.55
N ILE A 170 -3.50 -2.66 1.22
CA ILE A 170 -2.47 -2.03 0.38
C ILE A 170 -3.11 -1.11 -0.66
N ASN A 171 -2.57 0.10 -0.80
CA ASN A 171 -3.05 1.10 -1.75
C ASN A 171 -1.86 1.80 -2.42
N VAL A 172 -1.91 1.92 -3.75
CA VAL A 172 -0.89 2.59 -4.57
C VAL A 172 -1.56 3.55 -5.55
N ALA A 173 -1.06 4.78 -5.57
CA ALA A 173 -1.57 5.89 -6.36
C ALA A 173 -1.62 5.56 -7.87
N PRO A 174 -2.64 6.02 -8.62
CA PRO A 174 -2.81 5.73 -10.05
C PRO A 174 -1.55 5.88 -10.91
N GLU A 175 -0.75 6.91 -10.65
CA GLU A 175 0.49 7.25 -11.35
C GLU A 175 1.66 6.29 -11.10
N ALA A 176 1.70 5.58 -9.97
CA ALA A 176 2.76 4.62 -9.61
C ALA A 176 2.38 3.16 -9.94
N ARG A 177 1.30 2.95 -10.69
CA ARG A 177 0.76 1.63 -11.05
C ARG A 177 1.63 0.92 -12.10
N GLY A 178 2.74 0.34 -11.66
CA GLY A 178 3.64 -0.47 -12.49
C GLY A 178 5.13 -0.31 -12.17
N THR A 179 5.49 0.51 -11.18
CA THR A 179 6.88 0.78 -10.78
C THR A 179 7.51 -0.33 -9.93
N GLY A 180 6.72 -1.30 -9.46
CA GLY A 180 7.11 -2.26 -8.43
C GLY A 180 6.74 -1.86 -6.99
N ALA A 181 6.17 -0.65 -6.78
CA ALA A 181 5.79 -0.16 -5.45
C ALA A 181 4.83 -1.09 -4.68
N ALA A 182 3.92 -1.79 -5.36
CA ALA A 182 3.01 -2.72 -4.71
C ALA A 182 3.73 -4.02 -4.30
N GLU A 183 4.53 -4.59 -5.20
CA GLU A 183 5.38 -5.76 -4.94
C GLU A 183 6.38 -5.50 -3.78
N ALA A 184 7.00 -4.32 -3.72
CA ALA A 184 7.95 -3.96 -2.66
C ALA A 184 7.29 -3.79 -1.28
N LEU A 185 6.07 -3.21 -1.23
CA LEU A 185 5.29 -3.14 0.01
C LEU A 185 4.90 -4.53 0.52
N MET A 186 4.54 -5.44 -0.39
CA MET A 186 4.21 -6.82 -0.04
C MET A 186 5.44 -7.59 0.48
N ALA A 187 6.64 -7.34 -0.05
CA ALA A 187 7.88 -7.92 0.47
C ALA A 187 8.12 -7.51 1.93
N ALA A 188 8.11 -6.21 2.24
CA ALA A 188 8.30 -5.71 3.60
C ALA A 188 7.23 -6.23 4.59
N TRP A 189 6.00 -6.47 4.12
CA TRP A 189 4.96 -7.12 4.92
C TRP A 189 5.24 -8.61 5.17
N PHE A 190 5.72 -9.35 4.17
CA PHE A 190 6.11 -10.75 4.35
C PHE A 190 7.32 -10.92 5.28
N ASP A 191 8.29 -10.02 5.22
CA ASP A 191 9.40 -9.98 6.17
C ASP A 191 8.87 -9.72 7.59
N ARG A 192 7.98 -8.74 7.77
CA ARG A 192 7.32 -8.42 9.05
C ARG A 192 6.51 -9.58 9.64
N LEU A 193 5.84 -10.38 8.80
CA LEU A 193 5.15 -11.61 9.23
C LEU A 193 6.13 -12.71 9.67
N SER A 194 7.24 -12.87 8.92
CA SER A 194 8.30 -13.83 9.21
C SER A 194 9.01 -13.52 10.54
N GLU A 195 9.36 -12.25 10.76
CA GLU A 195 9.90 -11.74 12.04
C GLU A 195 8.96 -12.01 13.23
N ALA A 196 7.65 -11.92 13.00
CA ALA A 196 6.62 -12.14 14.01
C ALA A 196 6.29 -13.63 14.24
N GLY A 197 6.77 -14.54 13.39
CA GLY A 197 6.37 -15.95 13.42
C GLY A 197 4.89 -16.18 13.14
N SER A 198 4.25 -15.30 12.36
CA SER A 198 2.81 -15.41 12.04
C SER A 198 2.53 -16.65 11.20
N PRO A 199 1.50 -17.46 11.50
CA PRO A 199 1.20 -18.71 10.79
C PRO A 199 0.58 -18.50 9.39
N GLY A 200 0.18 -17.26 9.09
CA GLY A 200 -0.44 -16.89 7.82
C GLY A 200 -1.12 -15.53 7.92
N CYS A 201 -1.51 -14.98 6.77
CA CYS A 201 -2.24 -13.72 6.68
C CYS A 201 -3.37 -13.76 5.65
N HIS A 202 -4.32 -12.85 5.80
CA HIS A 202 -5.41 -12.66 4.88
C HIS A 202 -5.54 -11.21 4.40
N LEU A 203 -6.37 -11.01 3.39
CA LEU A 203 -6.83 -9.71 2.94
C LEU A 203 -8.24 -9.83 2.37
N GLN A 204 -8.90 -8.69 2.24
CA GLN A 204 -10.20 -8.59 1.59
C GLN A 204 -10.11 -7.63 0.41
N THR A 205 -10.65 -8.05 -0.72
CA THR A 205 -10.80 -7.23 -1.94
C THR A 205 -12.19 -7.48 -2.54
N LEU A 206 -12.41 -7.05 -3.78
CA LEU A 206 -13.65 -7.33 -4.51
C LEU A 206 -13.41 -8.30 -5.66
N VAL A 207 -14.37 -9.17 -5.92
CA VAL A 207 -14.38 -10.08 -7.09
C VAL A 207 -14.25 -9.28 -8.40
N GLU A 208 -14.90 -8.11 -8.46
CA GLU A 208 -14.85 -7.19 -9.61
C GLU A 208 -13.49 -6.51 -9.79
N ASN A 209 -12.63 -6.50 -8.75
CA ASN A 209 -11.28 -5.94 -8.81
C ASN A 209 -10.28 -6.96 -9.39
N ALA A 210 -10.55 -7.48 -10.60
CA ALA A 210 -9.75 -8.51 -11.25
C ALA A 210 -8.26 -8.11 -11.45
N ARG A 211 -7.91 -6.81 -11.37
CA ARG A 211 -6.52 -6.34 -11.28
C ARG A 211 -5.88 -6.71 -9.95
N ALA A 212 -6.53 -6.40 -8.83
CA ALA A 212 -6.03 -6.70 -7.49
C ALA A 212 -6.00 -8.22 -7.23
N VAL A 213 -7.01 -8.97 -7.67
CA VAL A 213 -7.03 -10.44 -7.55
C VAL A 213 -5.78 -11.06 -8.20
N ARG A 214 -5.49 -10.73 -9.48
CA ARG A 214 -4.27 -11.20 -10.17
C ARG A 214 -2.96 -10.66 -9.59
N PHE A 215 -3.01 -9.54 -8.86
CA PHE A 215 -1.85 -9.06 -8.11
C PHE A 215 -1.60 -9.98 -6.90
N PHE A 216 -2.62 -10.22 -6.07
CA PHE A 216 -2.51 -11.05 -4.86
C PHE A 216 -2.24 -12.53 -5.17
N GLU A 217 -2.80 -13.09 -6.25
CA GLU A 217 -2.47 -14.44 -6.76
C GLU A 217 -0.97 -14.58 -7.05
N ARG A 218 -0.33 -13.60 -7.71
CA ARG A 218 1.13 -13.60 -7.92
C ARG A 218 1.94 -13.45 -6.63
N MET A 219 1.35 -12.88 -5.58
CA MET A 219 1.95 -12.74 -4.25
C MET A 219 1.70 -13.98 -3.35
N GLY A 220 1.11 -15.05 -3.90
CA GLY A 220 0.88 -16.32 -3.20
C GLY A 220 -0.44 -16.43 -2.44
N PHE A 221 -1.32 -15.41 -2.52
CA PHE A 221 -2.66 -15.50 -1.94
C PHE A 221 -3.60 -16.33 -2.81
N ARG A 222 -4.54 -17.04 -2.17
CA ARG A 222 -5.61 -17.80 -2.83
C ARG A 222 -6.99 -17.35 -2.32
N PRO A 223 -8.05 -17.36 -3.16
CA PRO A 223 -9.43 -17.21 -2.70
C PRO A 223 -9.79 -18.12 -1.52
N HIS A 224 -10.58 -17.61 -0.58
CA HIS A 224 -11.11 -18.33 0.57
C HIS A 224 -12.58 -17.96 0.83
N GLY A 225 -13.39 -18.95 1.23
CA GLY A 225 -14.76 -18.73 1.68
C GLY A 225 -15.76 -18.45 0.55
N THR A 226 -16.88 -17.84 0.91
CA THR A 226 -17.91 -17.37 -0.04
C THR A 226 -17.61 -15.95 -0.51
N THR A 227 -18.33 -15.48 -1.53
CA THR A 227 -18.22 -14.10 -2.05
C THR A 227 -19.52 -13.32 -1.82
N PRO A 228 -19.80 -12.88 -0.59
CA PRO A 228 -21.04 -12.20 -0.23
C PRO A 228 -21.14 -10.82 -0.88
N LEU A 229 -22.38 -10.36 -1.13
CA LEU A 229 -22.65 -9.01 -1.61
C LEU A 229 -22.22 -7.97 -0.57
N VAL A 230 -21.47 -6.94 -0.99
CA VAL A 230 -21.21 -5.75 -0.16
C VAL A 230 -22.36 -4.75 -0.33
N PRO A 231 -23.17 -4.45 0.71
CA PRO A 231 -24.32 -3.56 0.58
C PRO A 231 -23.90 -2.10 0.30
N GLY A 232 -24.64 -1.41 -0.56
CA GLY A 232 -24.47 0.04 -0.79
C GLY A 232 -23.29 0.44 -1.69
N ILE A 233 -22.16 -0.26 -1.64
CA ILE A 233 -21.01 -0.06 -2.53
C ILE A 233 -21.38 -0.34 -3.98
N ARG A 234 -20.80 0.41 -4.92
CA ARG A 234 -20.97 0.21 -6.37
C ARG A 234 -19.66 0.43 -7.13
N TYR A 235 -19.36 -0.44 -8.07
CA TYR A 235 -18.32 -0.22 -9.09
C TYR A 235 -18.96 -0.17 -10.47
N GLN A 236 -18.66 0.89 -11.25
CA GLN A 236 -19.27 1.14 -12.57
C GLN A 236 -20.82 1.08 -12.57
N GLY A 237 -21.45 1.41 -11.42
CA GLY A 237 -22.91 1.31 -11.20
C GLY A 237 -23.43 -0.08 -10.82
N ALA A 238 -22.62 -1.14 -10.99
CA ALA A 238 -22.95 -2.51 -10.59
C ALA A 238 -22.73 -2.75 -9.08
N ARG A 239 -23.42 -3.76 -8.54
CA ARG A 239 -23.15 -4.34 -7.21
C ARG A 239 -21.79 -5.04 -7.22
N VAL A 240 -21.15 -5.12 -6.06
CA VAL A 240 -19.83 -5.76 -5.90
C VAL A 240 -19.83 -6.79 -4.78
N HIS A 241 -18.94 -7.77 -4.88
CA HIS A 241 -18.89 -8.91 -3.96
C HIS A 241 -17.53 -8.97 -3.26
N GLN A 242 -17.55 -9.17 -1.95
CA GLN A 242 -16.33 -9.35 -1.15
C GLN A 242 -15.60 -10.62 -1.61
N LEU A 243 -14.28 -10.56 -1.63
CA LEU A 243 -13.40 -11.69 -1.83
C LEU A 243 -12.34 -11.68 -0.74
N THR A 244 -12.46 -12.61 0.21
CA THR A 244 -11.36 -12.93 1.13
C THR A 244 -10.31 -13.73 0.37
N MET A 245 -9.04 -13.37 0.55
CA MET A 245 -7.91 -14.15 0.04
C MET A 245 -6.92 -14.41 1.19
N VAL A 246 -6.35 -15.61 1.24
CA VAL A 246 -5.48 -16.08 2.32
C VAL A 246 -4.14 -16.57 1.78
N ARG A 247 -3.09 -16.47 2.60
CA ARG A 247 -1.73 -16.93 2.32
C ARG A 247 -1.13 -17.47 3.63
N PRO A 248 -0.55 -18.69 3.64
CA PRO A 248 0.37 -19.13 4.70
C PRO A 248 1.65 -18.27 4.76
#